data_AF-A0A5C6T550-F1
#
_entry.id   AF-A0A5C6T550-F1
#
_cell.length_a   1.000
_cell.length_b   1.000
_cell.length_c   1.000
_cell.angle_alpha   90.00
_cell.angle_beta   90.00
_cell.angle_gamma   90.00
#
_symmetry.space_group_name_H-M   'P 1'
#
loop_
_entity.id
_entity.type
_entity.pdbx_description
1 polymer ?
#
loop_
_entity_poly.entity_id
_entity_poly.type
_entity_poly.pdbx_seq_one_letter_code
_entity_poly.pdbx_strand_id
1 'polypeptide(L)'
;MSLTAHFQIDICDPSKRFGREVPKRARQLPLLGYSILAFSSRHLVMVTGIDDESSEEYHSYALRILIPILDDPMSSLDENLLAAAVLLRLYEEMCDVDTGTHLVGCARLWNNIPDFIAQGGLSEAASWIMLRQNLHISLIRGEPMQVDLNKYRRSRSFVDTTDEDFANRIILLCCQVLATCFSPGAQPDYETWAHLGKEVASWHDSIPAHYSPYHHSDVKSTSTGVKSAFPIVWMMNPAQVMGYQHYCLARILLHISEPRLWVSSLRTIEHRVAADKAAMKDLHIAIGLGIHNPSVVGAGFTVHHLLFTCELWITSY
;
A
#
# COMPACT_ATOMS: atom_id res chain seq x y z
N MET A 1 -13.42 -14.63 -17.26
CA MET A 1 -14.61 -14.34 -16.44
C MET A 1 -14.50 -12.87 -16.03
N SER A 2 -15.21 -12.01 -16.77
CA SER A 2 -15.09 -10.55 -16.71
C SER A 2 -15.88 -10.01 -15.52
N LEU A 3 -15.17 -9.45 -14.54
CA LEU A 3 -15.72 -8.66 -13.45
C LEU A 3 -14.86 -7.41 -13.35
N THR A 4 -15.46 -6.29 -13.75
CA THR A 4 -15.00 -4.91 -13.66
C THR A 4 -14.06 -4.67 -12.47
N ALA A 5 -12.74 -4.66 -12.72
CA ALA A 5 -11.79 -4.14 -11.74
C ALA A 5 -12.02 -2.63 -11.69
N HIS A 6 -12.53 -2.11 -10.59
CA HIS A 6 -12.42 -0.69 -10.29
C HIS A 6 -11.19 -0.55 -9.42
N PHE A 7 -10.08 -0.09 -10.00
CA PHE A 7 -8.92 0.31 -9.22
C PHE A 7 -9.34 1.46 -8.31
N GLN A 8 -9.58 1.16 -7.03
CA GLN A 8 -10.12 2.13 -6.09
C GLN A 8 -8.96 2.95 -5.49
N ILE A 9 -8.47 3.93 -6.27
CA ILE A 9 -7.41 4.88 -5.86
C ILE A 9 -7.71 5.46 -4.46
N ASP A 10 -8.97 5.79 -4.24
CA ASP A 10 -9.48 6.42 -3.02
C ASP A 10 -9.91 5.44 -1.92
N ILE A 11 -9.45 4.18 -1.95
CA ILE A 11 -9.92 3.16 -0.99
C ILE A 11 -9.75 3.60 0.47
N CYS A 12 -8.66 4.31 0.80
CA CYS A 12 -8.38 4.86 2.12
C CYS A 12 -8.56 6.39 2.20
N ASP A 13 -9.42 6.99 1.36
CA ASP A 13 -9.85 8.39 1.49
C ASP A 13 -11.38 8.45 1.70
N PRO A 14 -11.89 8.92 2.84
CA PRO A 14 -13.34 9.09 3.06
C PRO A 14 -14.00 10.01 2.04
N SER A 15 -13.27 11.02 1.59
CA SER A 15 -13.80 12.06 0.70
C SER A 15 -13.73 11.69 -0.78
N LYS A 16 -13.07 10.56 -1.11
CA LYS A 16 -12.86 10.07 -2.48
C LYS A 16 -12.35 11.17 -3.43
N ARG A 17 -11.32 11.91 -3.01
CA ARG A 17 -10.88 13.15 -3.68
C ARG A 17 -10.30 12.92 -5.06
N PHE A 18 -9.62 11.80 -5.33
CA PHE A 18 -9.16 11.49 -6.69
C PHE A 18 -10.34 11.22 -7.63
N GLY A 19 -11.42 10.59 -7.16
CA GLY A 19 -12.62 10.37 -7.96
C GLY A 19 -13.51 11.61 -8.10
N ARG A 20 -13.47 12.54 -7.13
CA ARG A 20 -14.41 13.67 -7.08
C ARG A 20 -13.81 15.02 -7.47
N GLU A 21 -12.60 15.33 -7.02
CA GLU A 21 -11.99 16.65 -7.18
C GLU A 21 -11.03 16.69 -8.37
N VAL A 22 -10.20 15.67 -8.55
CA VAL A 22 -9.19 15.63 -9.63
C VAL A 22 -9.83 15.75 -11.03
N PRO A 23 -10.95 15.08 -11.38
CA PRO A 23 -11.59 15.25 -12.68
C PRO A 23 -12.14 16.67 -12.93
N LYS A 24 -12.60 17.35 -11.87
CA LYS A 24 -13.06 18.75 -11.99
C LYS A 24 -11.90 19.67 -12.35
N ARG A 25 -10.75 19.47 -11.71
CA ARG A 25 -9.52 20.26 -11.92
C ARG A 25 -8.88 19.98 -13.27
N ALA A 26 -8.95 18.74 -13.75
CA ALA A 26 -8.45 18.34 -15.06
C ALA A 26 -9.10 19.10 -16.24
N ARG A 27 -10.29 19.70 -16.05
CA ARG A 27 -10.90 20.59 -17.06
C ARG A 27 -10.07 21.82 -17.39
N GLN A 28 -9.24 22.27 -16.46
CA GLN A 28 -8.44 23.50 -16.59
C GLN A 28 -6.94 23.22 -16.54
N LEU A 29 -6.53 22.04 -16.06
CA LEU A 29 -5.15 21.66 -15.86
C LEU A 29 -4.78 20.50 -16.81
N PRO A 30 -4.14 20.79 -17.97
CA PRO A 30 -3.81 19.78 -18.96
C PRO A 30 -2.96 18.63 -18.42
N LEU A 31 -2.03 18.91 -17.48
CA LEU A 31 -1.24 17.88 -16.81
C LEU A 31 -2.14 16.81 -16.17
N LEU A 32 -3.11 17.22 -15.36
CA LEU A 32 -4.07 16.29 -14.75
C LEU A 32 -4.92 15.59 -15.80
N GLY A 33 -5.35 16.29 -16.85
CA GLY A 33 -6.11 15.69 -17.95
C GLY A 33 -5.36 14.55 -18.61
N TYR A 34 -4.12 14.78 -19.03
CA TYR A 34 -3.28 13.75 -19.65
C TYR A 34 -2.92 12.63 -18.67
N SER A 35 -2.64 12.94 -17.40
CA SER A 35 -2.41 11.91 -16.38
C SER A 35 -3.62 11.00 -16.17
N ILE A 36 -4.84 11.55 -16.12
CA ILE A 36 -6.08 10.76 -16.02
C ILE A 36 -6.26 9.89 -17.25
N LEU A 37 -6.06 10.44 -18.45
CA LEU A 37 -6.21 9.70 -19.71
C LEU A 37 -5.21 8.56 -19.81
N ALA A 38 -3.94 8.81 -19.52
CA ALA A 38 -2.89 7.78 -19.49
C ALA A 38 -3.28 6.64 -18.54
N PHE A 39 -3.54 6.98 -17.27
CA PHE A 39 -3.93 6.01 -16.25
C PHE A 39 -5.19 5.22 -16.63
N SER A 40 -6.25 5.91 -17.08
CA SER A 40 -7.54 5.29 -17.40
C SER A 40 -7.45 4.38 -18.62
N SER A 41 -6.71 4.81 -19.65
CA SER A 41 -6.45 4.03 -20.86
C SER A 41 -5.71 2.74 -20.49
N ARG A 42 -4.60 2.83 -19.75
CA ARG A 42 -3.85 1.63 -19.32
C ARG A 42 -4.67 0.71 -18.42
N HIS A 43 -5.43 1.27 -17.48
CA HIS A 43 -6.33 0.49 -16.66
C HIS A 43 -7.41 -0.22 -17.50
N LEU A 44 -7.93 0.42 -18.54
CA LEU A 44 -8.89 -0.20 -19.46
C LEU A 44 -8.27 -1.37 -20.22
N VAL A 45 -7.02 -1.25 -20.68
CA VAL A 45 -6.27 -2.36 -21.29
C VAL A 45 -6.16 -3.53 -20.31
N MET A 46 -5.79 -3.27 -19.05
CA MET A 46 -5.68 -4.31 -18.01
C MET A 46 -7.00 -5.04 -17.73
N VAL A 47 -8.13 -4.34 -17.82
CA VAL A 47 -9.46 -4.91 -17.55
C VAL A 47 -10.05 -5.62 -18.76
N THR A 48 -9.84 -5.09 -19.95
CA THR A 48 -10.49 -5.58 -21.18
C THR A 48 -9.61 -6.52 -22.00
N GLY A 49 -8.29 -6.44 -21.83
CA GLY A 49 -7.30 -7.11 -22.68
C GLY A 49 -7.23 -6.53 -24.10
N ILE A 50 -7.91 -5.42 -24.36
CA ILE A 50 -7.88 -4.73 -25.65
C ILE A 50 -6.80 -3.66 -25.56
N ASP A 51 -5.82 -3.74 -26.46
CA ASP A 51 -4.71 -2.78 -26.48
C ASP A 51 -5.18 -1.38 -26.88
N ASP A 52 -4.54 -0.36 -26.31
CA ASP A 52 -4.78 1.05 -26.60
C ASP A 52 -3.44 1.78 -26.68
N GLU A 53 -2.93 1.92 -27.91
CA GLU A 53 -1.68 2.62 -28.20
C GLU A 53 -1.69 4.08 -27.73
N SER A 54 -2.86 4.67 -27.48
CA SER A 54 -3.00 6.06 -27.02
C SER A 54 -2.49 6.26 -25.59
N SER A 55 -2.39 5.20 -24.78
CA SER A 55 -1.99 5.30 -23.37
C SER A 55 -0.59 5.90 -23.21
N GLU A 56 0.34 5.46 -24.06
CA GLU A 56 1.73 5.94 -24.09
C GLU A 56 1.81 7.38 -24.60
N GLU A 57 0.94 7.77 -25.54
CA GLU A 57 0.88 9.14 -26.05
C GLU A 57 0.41 10.11 -24.96
N TYR A 58 -0.65 9.77 -24.22
CA TYR A 58 -1.13 10.57 -23.10
C TYR A 58 -0.08 10.69 -21.99
N HIS A 59 0.61 9.59 -21.65
CA HIS A 59 1.69 9.60 -20.68
C HIS A 59 2.84 10.53 -21.15
N SER A 60 3.21 10.43 -22.42
CA SER A 60 4.23 11.29 -23.03
C SER A 60 3.84 12.78 -23.00
N TYR A 61 2.58 13.12 -23.28
CA TYR A 61 2.09 14.50 -23.15
C TYR A 61 2.14 15.01 -21.71
N ALA A 62 1.76 14.17 -20.73
CA ALA A 62 1.86 14.53 -19.32
C ALA A 62 3.31 14.79 -18.90
N LEU A 63 4.26 13.94 -19.29
CA LEU A 63 5.68 14.12 -18.99
C LEU A 63 6.28 15.38 -19.63
N ARG A 64 5.87 15.73 -20.86
CA ARG A 64 6.29 16.97 -21.52
C ARG A 64 5.87 18.23 -20.76
N ILE A 65 4.80 18.15 -19.98
CA ILE A 65 4.35 19.25 -19.10
C ILE A 65 5.03 19.16 -17.74
N LEU A 66 5.14 17.95 -17.17
CA LEU A 66 5.66 17.72 -15.83
C LEU A 66 7.16 18.08 -15.73
N ILE A 67 7.99 17.55 -16.63
CA ILE A 67 9.45 17.68 -16.54
C ILE A 67 9.89 19.16 -16.45
N PRO A 68 9.42 20.08 -17.32
CA PRO A 68 9.78 21.50 -17.20
C PRO A 68 9.35 22.15 -15.87
N ILE A 69 8.20 21.74 -15.30
CA ILE A 69 7.73 22.23 -13.99
C ILE A 69 8.67 21.79 -12.87
N LEU A 70 9.26 20.60 -12.98
CA LEU A 70 10.19 20.05 -11.98
C LEU A 70 11.60 20.62 -12.12
N ASP A 71 12.01 20.97 -13.35
CA ASP A 71 13.32 21.55 -13.63
C ASP A 71 13.40 23.04 -13.28
N ASP A 72 12.26 23.73 -13.09
CA ASP A 72 12.19 25.12 -12.67
C ASP A 72 12.39 25.26 -11.14
N PRO A 73 13.52 25.84 -10.67
CA PRO A 73 13.79 26.02 -9.24
C PRO A 73 12.81 26.97 -8.53
N MET A 74 12.08 27.79 -9.29
CA MET A 74 11.12 28.76 -8.77
C MET A 74 9.68 28.23 -8.74
N SER A 75 9.46 27.04 -9.29
CA SER A 75 8.15 26.40 -9.35
C SER A 75 7.66 25.99 -7.96
N SER A 76 6.47 26.43 -7.58
CA SER A 76 5.83 26.01 -6.33
C SER A 76 5.18 24.64 -6.51
N LEU A 77 5.63 23.65 -5.76
CA LEU A 77 4.98 22.33 -5.73
C LEU A 77 3.61 22.44 -5.05
N ASP A 78 2.54 22.16 -5.80
CA ASP A 78 1.16 22.22 -5.32
C ASP A 78 0.47 20.84 -5.28
N GLU A 79 -0.75 20.81 -4.76
CA GLU A 79 -1.54 19.58 -4.64
C GLU A 79 -1.96 18.96 -5.98
N ASN A 80 -2.01 19.76 -7.05
CA ASN A 80 -2.36 19.29 -8.40
C ASN A 80 -1.19 18.54 -9.03
N LEU A 81 0.02 19.07 -8.88
CA LEU A 81 1.25 18.43 -9.31
C LEU A 81 1.44 17.08 -8.62
N LEU A 82 1.16 17.02 -7.32
CA LEU A 82 1.22 15.77 -6.55
C LEU A 82 0.16 14.76 -7.03
N ALA A 83 -1.08 15.20 -7.28
CA ALA A 83 -2.11 14.32 -7.82
C ALA A 83 -1.75 13.80 -9.22
N ALA A 84 -1.16 14.63 -10.08
CA ALA A 84 -0.65 14.21 -11.38
C ALA A 84 0.47 13.16 -11.24
N ALA A 85 1.43 13.39 -10.34
CA ALA A 85 2.52 12.46 -10.07
C ALA A 85 2.01 11.10 -9.58
N VAL A 86 1.01 11.08 -8.69
CA VAL A 86 0.36 9.83 -8.24
C VAL A 86 -0.29 9.10 -9.41
N LEU A 87 -1.05 9.78 -10.27
CA LEU A 87 -1.71 9.16 -11.43
C LEU A 87 -0.71 8.59 -12.44
N LEU A 88 0.39 9.31 -12.71
CA LEU A 88 1.44 8.83 -13.61
C LEU A 88 2.17 7.64 -13.02
N ARG A 89 2.39 7.63 -11.70
CA ARG A 89 2.97 6.47 -11.02
C ARG A 89 2.06 5.26 -11.09
N LEU A 90 0.76 5.45 -10.89
CA LEU A 90 -0.24 4.39 -11.05
C LEU A 90 -0.29 3.82 -12.48
N TYR A 91 -0.08 4.67 -13.49
CA TYR A 91 0.06 4.23 -14.87
C TYR A 91 1.27 3.29 -15.04
N GLU A 92 2.44 3.67 -14.53
CA GLU A 92 3.67 2.87 -14.62
C GLU A 92 3.56 1.52 -13.90
N GLU A 93 2.87 1.47 -12.76
CA GLU A 93 2.63 0.23 -12.02
C GLU A 93 1.80 -0.80 -12.81
N MET A 94 1.09 -0.35 -13.83
CA MET A 94 0.33 -1.20 -14.74
C MET A 94 1.09 -1.56 -16.02
N CYS A 95 2.29 -1.01 -16.24
CA CYS A 95 3.14 -1.31 -17.39
C CYS A 95 4.05 -2.51 -17.14
N ASP A 96 4.38 -3.26 -18.20
CA ASP A 96 5.16 -4.51 -18.09
C ASP A 96 6.60 -4.29 -17.59
N VAL A 97 7.14 -3.08 -17.79
CA VAL A 97 8.48 -2.69 -17.32
C VAL A 97 8.35 -1.49 -16.39
N ASP A 98 8.15 -1.77 -15.10
CA ASP A 98 8.27 -0.75 -14.07
C ASP A 98 9.74 -0.55 -13.69
N THR A 99 10.41 0.36 -14.40
CA THR A 99 11.80 0.74 -14.06
C THR A 99 11.89 1.45 -12.69
N GLY A 100 10.78 1.94 -12.14
CA GLY A 100 10.75 2.76 -10.93
C GLY A 100 11.52 4.09 -11.06
N THR A 101 11.90 4.48 -12.28
CA THR A 101 12.73 5.68 -12.52
C THR A 101 11.99 6.95 -12.11
N HIS A 102 10.68 7.03 -12.38
CA HIS A 102 9.86 8.17 -11.98
C HIS A 102 9.44 8.14 -10.50
N LEU A 103 9.53 6.98 -9.82
CA LEU A 103 9.32 6.90 -8.37
C LEU A 103 10.38 7.69 -7.61
N VAL A 104 11.65 7.63 -8.04
CA VAL A 104 12.73 8.43 -7.42
C VAL A 104 12.44 9.92 -7.59
N GLY A 105 11.93 10.32 -8.76
CA GLY A 105 11.45 11.67 -9.01
C GLY A 105 10.29 12.06 -8.08
N CYS A 106 9.27 11.20 -7.96
CA CYS A 106 8.11 11.42 -7.08
C CYS A 106 8.49 11.46 -5.59
N ALA A 107 9.41 10.62 -5.15
CA ALA A 107 9.92 10.61 -3.77
C ALA A 107 10.73 11.87 -3.45
N ARG A 108 11.53 12.38 -4.40
CA ARG A 108 12.21 13.67 -4.27
C ARG A 108 11.22 14.83 -4.18
N LEU A 109 10.20 14.84 -5.03
CA LEU A 109 9.11 15.83 -4.93
C LEU A 109 8.48 15.76 -3.54
N TRP A 110 8.10 14.56 -3.12
CA TRP A 110 7.46 14.33 -1.84
C TRP A 110 8.28 14.80 -0.64
N ASN A 111 9.58 14.51 -0.61
CA ASN A 111 10.43 14.90 0.51
C ASN A 111 10.69 16.42 0.55
N ASN A 112 10.62 17.10 -0.59
CA ASN A 112 10.81 18.56 -0.69
C ASN A 112 9.53 19.39 -0.55
N ILE A 113 8.36 18.75 -0.63
CA ILE A 113 7.06 19.39 -0.46
C ILE A 113 6.84 19.80 1.02
N PRO A 114 6.38 21.06 1.30
CA PRO A 114 5.94 21.52 2.62
C PRO A 114 4.95 20.57 3.31
N ASP A 115 4.74 20.70 4.63
CA ASP A 115 3.80 19.88 5.43
C ASP A 115 2.31 20.08 5.03
N PHE A 116 1.94 19.88 3.77
CA PHE A 116 0.55 19.91 3.31
C PHE A 116 -0.28 18.77 3.89
N ILE A 117 0.35 17.70 4.38
CA ILE A 117 -0.35 16.62 5.11
C ILE A 117 -1.11 17.19 6.31
N ALA A 118 -0.53 18.16 7.02
CA ALA A 118 -1.16 18.78 8.18
C ALA A 118 -2.38 19.66 7.81
N GLN A 119 -2.51 20.04 6.54
CA GLN A 119 -3.62 20.87 6.04
C GLN A 119 -4.79 20.02 5.53
N GLY A 120 -4.58 18.72 5.36
CA GLY A 120 -5.55 17.78 4.81
C GLY A 120 -5.77 17.94 3.30
N GLY A 121 -6.97 17.62 2.83
CA GLY A 121 -7.36 17.88 1.44
C GLY A 121 -6.76 16.90 0.42
N LEU A 122 -6.54 17.37 -0.81
CA LEU A 122 -6.06 16.52 -1.91
C LEU A 122 -4.60 16.10 -1.69
N SER A 123 -3.77 17.00 -1.14
CA SER A 123 -2.38 16.69 -0.78
C SER A 123 -2.27 15.52 0.19
N GLU A 124 -3.10 15.52 1.24
CA GLU A 124 -3.13 14.41 2.21
C GLU A 124 -3.63 13.12 1.56
N ALA A 125 -4.69 13.15 0.76
CA ALA A 125 -5.15 11.95 0.04
C ALA A 125 -4.06 11.37 -0.88
N ALA A 126 -3.38 12.24 -1.63
CA ALA A 126 -2.28 11.85 -2.51
C ALA A 126 -1.08 11.28 -1.73
N SER A 127 -0.79 11.82 -0.55
CA SER A 127 0.26 11.31 0.34
C SER A 127 0.05 9.85 0.73
N TRP A 128 -1.16 9.51 1.13
CA TRP A 128 -1.49 8.16 1.56
C TRP A 128 -1.39 7.14 0.42
N ILE A 129 -1.71 7.55 -0.82
CA ILE A 129 -1.52 6.71 -2.00
C ILE A 129 -0.01 6.51 -2.27
N MET A 130 0.76 7.59 -2.28
CA MET A 130 2.21 7.56 -2.49
C MET A 130 2.93 6.70 -1.44
N LEU A 131 2.49 6.75 -0.18
CA LEU A 131 3.02 5.93 0.91
C LEU A 131 2.84 4.43 0.61
N ARG A 132 1.65 4.03 0.16
CA ARG A 132 1.38 2.62 -0.21
C ARG A 132 2.23 2.19 -1.40
N GLN A 133 2.37 3.03 -2.43
CA GLN A 133 3.24 2.74 -3.58
C GLN A 133 4.70 2.52 -3.14
N ASN A 134 5.22 3.40 -2.27
CA ASN A 134 6.56 3.24 -1.72
C ASN A 134 6.71 1.99 -0.85
N LEU A 135 5.69 1.65 -0.05
CA LEU A 135 5.66 0.41 0.73
C LEU A 135 5.82 -0.80 -0.18
N HIS A 136 5.03 -0.90 -1.26
CA HIS A 136 5.09 -2.04 -2.16
C HIS A 136 6.45 -2.15 -2.86
N ILE A 137 7.03 -1.03 -3.29
CA ILE A 137 8.33 -1.04 -3.97
C ILE A 137 9.46 -1.40 -3.01
N SER A 138 9.46 -0.82 -1.80
CA SER A 138 10.41 -1.16 -0.74
C SER A 138 10.33 -2.65 -0.41
N LEU A 139 9.12 -3.21 -0.33
CA LEU A 139 8.86 -4.61 -0.06
C LEU A 139 9.37 -5.55 -1.18
N ILE A 140 9.15 -5.21 -2.45
CA ILE A 140 9.59 -6.02 -3.61
C ILE A 140 11.11 -5.96 -3.77
N ARG A 141 11.70 -4.77 -3.64
CA ARG A 141 13.13 -4.56 -3.88
C ARG A 141 14.00 -4.92 -2.66
N GLY A 142 13.39 -5.05 -1.48
CA GLY A 142 14.14 -5.20 -0.23
C GLY A 142 14.98 -3.95 0.11
N GLU A 143 14.51 -2.78 -0.32
CA GLU A 143 15.24 -1.51 -0.18
C GLU A 143 14.57 -0.61 0.89
N PRO A 144 15.32 0.30 1.53
CA PRO A 144 14.75 1.25 2.50
C PRO A 144 13.63 2.10 1.89
N MET A 145 12.66 2.46 2.76
CA MET A 145 11.63 3.46 2.45
C MET A 145 12.26 4.78 1.99
N GLN A 146 11.78 5.32 0.86
CA GLN A 146 12.25 6.59 0.30
C GLN A 146 11.46 7.82 0.79
N VAL A 147 10.50 7.60 1.69
CA VAL A 147 9.57 8.62 2.19
C VAL A 147 9.85 8.91 3.66
N ASP A 148 9.92 10.19 4.02
CA ASP A 148 9.94 10.59 5.42
C ASP A 148 8.58 10.34 6.11
N LEU A 149 8.53 9.27 6.91
CA LEU A 149 7.33 8.86 7.66
C LEU A 149 6.93 9.88 8.74
N ASN A 150 7.84 10.75 9.17
CA ASN A 150 7.54 11.74 10.21
C ASN A 150 6.53 12.79 9.74
N LYS A 151 6.42 13.02 8.43
CA LYS A 151 5.46 13.96 7.84
C LYS A 151 4.00 13.59 8.17
N TYR A 152 3.71 12.31 8.38
CA TYR A 152 2.34 11.83 8.66
C TYR A 152 1.88 12.07 10.10
N ARG A 153 2.76 12.45 11.03
CA ARG A 153 2.41 12.66 12.45
C ARG A 153 1.29 13.67 12.68
N ARG A 154 1.14 14.64 11.78
CA ARG A 154 0.12 15.70 11.83
C ARG A 154 -1.05 15.46 10.90
N SER A 155 -1.16 14.27 10.30
CA SER A 155 -2.29 13.90 9.44
C SER A 155 -3.59 13.91 10.22
N ARG A 156 -4.66 14.33 9.54
CA ARG A 156 -6.04 14.29 10.04
C ARG A 156 -6.52 12.87 10.30
N SER A 157 -5.93 11.87 9.65
CA SER A 157 -6.19 10.45 9.92
C SER A 157 -5.94 10.08 11.39
N PHE A 158 -5.18 10.87 12.17
CA PHE A 158 -4.98 10.64 13.62
C PHE A 158 -6.00 11.35 14.52
N VAL A 159 -6.85 12.20 13.96
CA VAL A 159 -7.90 12.94 14.66
C VAL A 159 -9.28 12.37 14.33
N ASP A 160 -9.53 12.11 13.05
CA ASP A 160 -10.79 11.58 12.54
C ASP A 160 -10.89 10.06 12.84
N THR A 161 -12.08 9.45 12.75
CA THR A 161 -12.30 8.06 13.18
C THR A 161 -13.09 7.24 12.16
N THR A 162 -12.90 7.47 10.86
CA THR A 162 -13.51 6.64 9.82
C THR A 162 -12.73 5.33 9.63
N ASP A 163 -13.33 4.36 8.92
CA ASP A 163 -12.64 3.12 8.57
C ASP A 163 -11.34 3.39 7.78
N GLU A 164 -11.38 4.34 6.84
CA GLU A 164 -10.20 4.76 6.08
C GLU A 164 -9.10 5.36 6.96
N ASP A 165 -9.45 6.12 8.00
CA ASP A 165 -8.47 6.68 8.93
C ASP A 165 -7.75 5.57 9.70
N PHE A 166 -8.49 4.58 10.20
CA PHE A 166 -7.90 3.40 10.85
C PHE A 166 -7.01 2.60 9.90
N ALA A 167 -7.42 2.44 8.64
CA ALA A 167 -6.61 1.79 7.61
C ALA A 167 -5.30 2.56 7.37
N ASN A 168 -5.35 3.89 7.22
CA ASN A 168 -4.16 4.72 7.04
C ASN A 168 -3.18 4.63 8.22
N ARG A 169 -3.69 4.56 9.47
CA ARG A 169 -2.86 4.40 10.67
C ARG A 169 -2.04 3.11 10.64
N ILE A 170 -2.66 1.96 10.34
CA ILE A 170 -1.94 0.68 10.28
C ILE A 170 -1.04 0.56 9.07
N ILE A 171 -1.40 1.19 7.94
CA ILE A 171 -0.50 1.31 6.78
C ILE A 171 0.77 2.05 7.21
N LEU A 172 0.66 3.16 7.94
CA LEU A 172 1.83 3.88 8.45
C LEU A 172 2.68 3.03 9.39
N LEU A 173 2.06 2.34 10.35
CA LEU A 173 2.76 1.42 11.25
C LEU A 173 3.48 0.31 10.47
N CYS A 174 2.83 -0.24 9.44
CA CYS A 174 3.43 -1.22 8.55
C CYS A 174 4.66 -0.66 7.83
N CYS A 175 4.61 0.59 7.33
CA CYS A 175 5.77 1.26 6.74
C CYS A 175 6.90 1.47 7.75
N GLN A 176 6.58 1.77 9.02
CA GLN A 176 7.59 1.94 10.08
C GLN A 176 8.29 0.62 10.38
N VAL A 177 7.54 -0.49 10.48
CA VAL A 177 8.10 -1.83 10.59
C VAL A 177 9.02 -2.13 9.40
N LEU A 178 8.52 -1.93 8.18
CA LEU A 178 9.30 -2.16 6.95
C LEU A 178 10.59 -1.36 6.91
N ALA A 179 10.54 -0.08 7.28
CA ALA A 179 11.71 0.80 7.33
C ALA A 179 12.78 0.28 8.31
N THR A 180 12.37 -0.29 9.45
CA THR A 180 13.32 -0.91 10.39
C THR A 180 13.93 -2.22 9.85
N CYS A 181 13.15 -3.03 9.13
CA CYS A 181 13.64 -4.27 8.51
C CYS A 181 14.72 -4.01 7.44
N PHE A 182 14.61 -2.91 6.68
CA PHE A 182 15.52 -2.58 5.58
C PHE A 182 16.52 -1.48 5.87
N SER A 183 16.63 -1.03 7.12
CA SER A 183 17.64 -0.03 7.49
C SER A 183 19.07 -0.58 7.31
N PRO A 184 20.05 0.22 6.84
CA PRO A 184 21.44 -0.20 6.73
C PRO A 184 21.98 -0.68 8.08
N GLY A 185 22.41 -1.94 8.16
CA GLY A 185 22.81 -2.61 9.42
C GLY A 185 21.76 -3.58 9.99
N ALA A 186 20.55 -3.60 9.39
CA ALA A 186 19.49 -4.62 9.26
C ALA A 186 19.12 -5.55 10.43
N GLN A 187 19.70 -5.38 11.61
CA GLN A 187 19.16 -5.97 12.83
C GLN A 187 18.49 -4.88 13.64
N PRO A 188 17.15 -4.78 13.60
CA PRO A 188 16.45 -3.88 14.50
C PRO A 188 16.85 -4.27 15.93
N ASP A 189 17.17 -3.28 16.76
CA ASP A 189 17.39 -3.55 18.17
C ASP A 189 16.07 -4.10 18.77
N TYR A 190 16.22 -4.90 19.83
CA TYR A 190 15.07 -5.57 20.45
C TYR A 190 14.03 -4.59 20.98
N GLU A 191 14.46 -3.42 21.44
CA GLU A 191 13.58 -2.41 22.02
C GLU A 191 12.66 -1.79 20.96
N THR A 192 13.23 -1.39 19.82
CA THR A 192 12.53 -0.86 18.64
C THR A 192 11.58 -1.90 18.07
N TRP A 193 12.03 -3.14 17.90
CA TRP A 193 11.18 -4.23 17.44
C TRP A 193 10.00 -4.49 18.39
N ALA A 194 10.27 -4.56 19.70
CA ALA A 194 9.24 -4.80 20.71
C ALA A 194 8.24 -3.63 20.80
N HIS A 195 8.73 -2.39 20.68
CA HIS A 195 7.90 -1.19 20.65
C HIS A 195 6.96 -1.21 19.44
N LEU A 196 7.47 -1.45 18.24
CA LEU A 196 6.64 -1.53 17.03
C LEU A 196 5.64 -2.68 17.11
N GLY A 197 6.03 -3.83 17.65
CA GLY A 197 5.10 -4.95 17.91
C GLY A 197 3.96 -4.57 18.85
N LYS A 198 4.25 -3.78 19.89
CA LYS A 198 3.24 -3.24 20.81
C LYS A 198 2.31 -2.25 20.13
N GLU A 199 2.83 -1.34 19.31
CA GLU A 199 2.01 -0.36 18.57
C GLU A 199 1.07 -1.06 17.57
N VAL A 200 1.58 -2.06 16.84
CA VAL A 200 0.77 -2.88 15.92
C VAL A 200 -0.33 -3.64 16.68
N ALA A 201 -0.03 -4.23 17.84
CA ALA A 201 -1.03 -4.87 18.68
C ALA A 201 -2.06 -3.86 19.22
N SER A 202 -1.60 -2.70 19.69
CA SER A 202 -2.45 -1.62 20.21
C SER A 202 -3.39 -1.08 19.15
N TRP A 203 -2.97 -0.99 17.89
CA TRP A 203 -3.86 -0.62 16.80
C TRP A 203 -5.03 -1.60 16.72
N HIS A 204 -4.76 -2.91 16.70
CA HIS A 204 -5.78 -3.95 16.62
C HIS A 204 -6.73 -3.91 17.83
N ASP A 205 -6.22 -3.66 19.02
CA ASP A 205 -7.04 -3.54 20.24
C ASP A 205 -7.87 -2.24 20.27
N SER A 206 -7.45 -1.22 19.53
CA SER A 206 -8.12 0.09 19.49
C SER A 206 -9.21 0.21 18.42
N ILE A 207 -9.26 -0.69 17.43
CA ILE A 207 -10.25 -0.58 16.36
C ILE A 207 -11.66 -0.79 16.91
N PRO A 208 -12.67 -0.05 16.42
CA PRO A 208 -14.05 -0.24 16.84
C PRO A 208 -14.58 -1.64 16.53
N ALA A 209 -15.58 -2.09 17.28
CA ALA A 209 -16.20 -3.41 17.07
C ALA A 209 -16.75 -3.62 15.64
N HIS A 210 -17.21 -2.56 14.97
CA HIS A 210 -17.71 -2.63 13.59
C HIS A 210 -16.59 -2.83 12.54
N TYR A 211 -15.33 -2.65 12.93
CA TYR A 211 -14.17 -2.89 12.09
C TYR A 211 -13.80 -4.38 12.04
N SER A 212 -14.25 -5.16 13.03
CA SER A 212 -14.04 -6.61 13.07
C SER A 212 -14.74 -7.33 11.91
N PRO A 213 -14.19 -8.46 11.41
CA PRO A 213 -14.82 -9.22 10.34
C PRO A 213 -16.27 -9.57 10.67
N TYR A 214 -17.17 -9.31 9.72
CA TYR A 214 -18.59 -9.69 9.83
C TYR A 214 -18.75 -11.22 9.89
N HIS A 215 -17.89 -11.92 9.17
CA HIS A 215 -17.78 -13.37 9.22
C HIS A 215 -16.32 -13.77 9.24
N HIS A 216 -15.94 -14.55 10.25
CA HIS A 216 -14.66 -15.23 10.33
C HIS A 216 -14.92 -16.72 10.52
N SER A 217 -14.42 -17.54 9.60
CA SER A 217 -14.57 -18.99 9.69
C SER A 217 -13.30 -19.69 9.26
N ASP A 218 -12.78 -20.52 10.17
CA ASP A 218 -11.67 -21.45 9.89
C ASP A 218 -12.13 -22.66 9.06
N VAL A 219 -13.42 -22.72 8.68
CA VAL A 219 -14.01 -23.87 8.01
C VAL A 219 -13.41 -24.01 6.61
N LYS A 220 -12.52 -25.00 6.52
CA LYS A 220 -11.93 -25.55 5.30
C LYS A 220 -12.96 -26.34 4.50
N SER A 221 -14.15 -25.80 4.20
CA SER A 221 -15.13 -26.49 3.36
C SER A 221 -15.95 -25.48 2.58
N THR A 222 -15.73 -25.44 1.27
CA THR A 222 -16.62 -24.75 0.35
C THR A 222 -17.91 -25.56 0.13
N SER A 223 -18.93 -24.92 -0.43
CA SER A 223 -20.18 -25.57 -0.88
C SER A 223 -19.95 -26.69 -1.91
N THR A 224 -18.75 -26.78 -2.49
CA THR A 224 -18.32 -27.79 -3.47
C THR A 224 -17.60 -28.99 -2.84
N GLY A 225 -17.46 -29.04 -1.50
CA GLY A 225 -16.76 -30.13 -0.79
C GLY A 225 -15.24 -30.06 -0.89
N VAL A 226 -14.68 -29.02 -1.52
CA VAL A 226 -13.23 -28.78 -1.58
C VAL A 226 -12.80 -28.06 -0.31
N LYS A 227 -11.76 -28.57 0.34
CA LYS A 227 -11.22 -27.94 1.54
C LYS A 227 -10.42 -26.69 1.16
N SER A 228 -10.95 -25.50 1.45
CA SER A 228 -10.15 -24.26 1.33
C SER A 228 -9.00 -24.29 2.33
N ALA A 229 -7.79 -23.98 1.89
CA ALA A 229 -6.64 -23.80 2.77
C ALA A 229 -6.69 -22.48 3.55
N PHE A 230 -7.49 -21.52 3.08
CA PHE A 230 -7.56 -20.15 3.58
C PHE A 230 -8.86 -19.90 4.35
N PRO A 231 -8.82 -19.11 5.45
CA PRO A 231 -10.01 -18.75 6.22
C PRO A 231 -10.94 -17.84 5.41
N ILE A 232 -12.23 -17.95 5.72
CA ILE A 232 -13.25 -17.06 5.16
C ILE A 232 -13.29 -15.80 6.03
N VAL A 233 -12.99 -14.65 5.44
CA VAL A 233 -12.98 -13.35 6.12
C VAL A 233 -13.78 -12.33 5.31
N TRP A 234 -14.95 -11.94 5.81
CA TRP A 234 -15.80 -10.92 5.18
C TRP A 234 -15.73 -9.61 5.94
N MET A 235 -15.41 -8.53 5.23
CA MET A 235 -15.37 -7.18 5.77
C MET A 235 -16.53 -6.35 5.20
N MET A 236 -16.97 -5.35 5.95
CA MET A 236 -18.10 -4.51 5.54
C MET A 236 -17.68 -3.34 4.65
N ASN A 237 -16.42 -2.91 4.76
CA ASN A 237 -15.88 -1.77 4.01
C ASN A 237 -14.53 -2.15 3.35
N PRO A 238 -14.29 -1.81 2.08
CA PRO A 238 -12.99 -1.98 1.41
C PRO A 238 -11.79 -1.45 2.19
N ALA A 239 -11.94 -0.33 2.89
CA ALA A 239 -10.88 0.24 3.73
C ALA A 239 -10.46 -0.71 4.86
N GLN A 240 -11.43 -1.43 5.45
CA GLN A 240 -11.16 -2.41 6.49
C GLN A 240 -10.35 -3.59 5.97
N VAL A 241 -10.63 -4.06 4.74
CA VAL A 241 -9.86 -5.10 4.06
C VAL A 241 -8.41 -4.65 3.91
N MET A 242 -8.19 -3.43 3.40
CA MET A 242 -6.84 -2.87 3.24
C MET A 242 -6.12 -2.75 4.57
N GLY A 243 -6.78 -2.21 5.61
CA GLY A 243 -6.20 -2.07 6.94
C GLY A 243 -5.79 -3.42 7.53
N TYR A 244 -6.66 -4.43 7.47
CA TYR A 244 -6.35 -5.76 8.00
C TYR A 244 -5.25 -6.50 7.22
N GLN A 245 -5.16 -6.31 5.90
CA GLN A 245 -4.05 -6.89 5.14
C GLN A 245 -2.71 -6.24 5.50
N HIS A 246 -2.68 -4.93 5.70
CA HIS A 246 -1.47 -4.23 6.15
C HIS A 246 -1.13 -4.56 7.61
N TYR A 247 -2.12 -4.83 8.46
CA TYR A 247 -1.91 -5.40 9.79
C TYR A 247 -1.23 -6.77 9.72
N CYS A 248 -1.73 -7.67 8.87
CA CYS A 248 -1.13 -8.98 8.66
C CYS A 248 0.31 -8.85 8.12
N LEU A 249 0.54 -7.98 7.14
CA LEU A 249 1.86 -7.70 6.60
C LEU A 249 2.83 -7.19 7.67
N ALA A 250 2.41 -6.22 8.50
CA ALA A 250 3.24 -5.70 9.59
C ALA A 250 3.63 -6.81 10.58
N ARG A 251 2.70 -7.71 10.91
CA ARG A 251 2.99 -8.86 11.78
C ARG A 251 3.91 -9.88 11.13
N ILE A 252 3.72 -10.20 9.85
CA ILE A 252 4.64 -11.06 9.09
C ILE A 252 6.06 -10.48 9.16
N LEU A 253 6.22 -9.19 8.84
CA LEU A 253 7.51 -8.50 8.90
C LEU A 253 8.14 -8.57 10.30
N LEU A 254 7.36 -8.32 11.36
CA LEU A 254 7.82 -8.43 12.75
C LEU A 254 8.24 -9.86 13.12
N HIS A 255 7.52 -10.88 12.63
CA HIS A 255 7.85 -12.28 12.90
C HIS A 255 9.18 -12.67 12.23
N ILE A 256 9.37 -12.32 10.96
CA ILE A 256 10.60 -12.66 10.22
C ILE A 256 11.81 -11.82 10.65
N SER A 257 11.58 -10.60 11.14
CA SER A 257 12.64 -9.69 11.60
C SER A 257 12.97 -9.82 13.08
N GLU A 258 12.46 -10.84 13.77
CA GLU A 258 12.61 -10.96 15.22
C GLU A 258 14.11 -11.03 15.63
N PRO A 259 14.61 -10.12 16.49
CA PRO A 259 16.04 -10.03 16.82
C PRO A 259 16.64 -11.30 17.44
N ARG A 260 15.81 -12.12 18.11
CA ARG A 260 16.24 -13.38 18.72
C ARG A 260 16.56 -14.47 17.70
N LEU A 261 16.08 -14.35 16.46
CA LEU A 261 16.34 -15.33 15.40
C LEU A 261 17.81 -15.29 14.93
N TRP A 262 18.53 -14.21 15.23
CA TRP A 262 19.90 -13.99 14.77
C TRP A 262 20.97 -14.50 15.74
N VAL A 263 20.56 -14.98 16.92
CA VAL A 263 21.46 -15.62 17.89
C VAL A 263 21.65 -17.08 17.52
N SER A 264 22.86 -17.61 17.47
CA SER A 264 23.09 -19.05 17.20
C SER A 264 22.86 -19.90 18.46
N SER A 265 21.67 -20.50 18.61
CA SER A 265 21.35 -21.40 19.73
C SER A 265 20.27 -22.42 19.35
N LEU A 266 20.14 -23.53 20.10
CA LEU A 266 19.02 -24.48 19.90
C LEU A 266 17.65 -23.82 20.10
N ARG A 267 17.54 -22.87 21.04
CA ARG A 267 16.33 -22.07 21.27
C ARG A 267 15.96 -21.22 20.06
N THR A 268 16.94 -20.86 19.24
CA THR A 268 16.72 -20.11 18.00
C THR A 268 15.96 -20.93 16.98
N ILE A 269 16.20 -22.25 16.92
CA ILE A 269 15.44 -23.14 16.03
C ILE A 269 13.96 -23.15 16.45
N GLU A 270 13.69 -23.27 17.74
CA GLU A 270 12.32 -23.22 18.28
C GLU A 270 11.65 -21.86 17.99
N HIS A 271 12.37 -20.75 18.18
CA HIS A 271 11.87 -19.42 17.85
C HIS A 271 11.59 -19.25 16.35
N ARG A 272 12.44 -19.76 15.46
CA ARG A 272 12.23 -19.72 14.00
C ARG A 272 10.96 -20.47 13.61
N VAL A 273 10.80 -21.70 14.11
CA VAL A 273 9.57 -22.49 13.85
C VAL A 273 8.32 -21.78 14.35
N ALA A 274 8.39 -21.13 15.52
CA ALA A 274 7.27 -20.36 16.06
C ALA A 274 6.96 -19.11 15.21
N ALA A 275 7.99 -18.37 14.81
CA ALA A 275 7.88 -17.19 13.95
C ALA A 275 7.30 -17.55 12.57
N ASP A 276 7.80 -18.59 11.93
CA ASP A 276 7.32 -19.07 10.62
C ASP A 276 5.85 -19.50 10.71
N LYS A 277 5.48 -20.23 11.76
CA LYS A 277 4.09 -20.63 11.99
C LYS A 277 3.16 -19.44 12.19
N ALA A 278 3.62 -18.40 12.90
CA ALA A 278 2.86 -17.18 13.12
C ALA A 278 2.71 -16.36 11.82
N ALA A 279 3.81 -16.15 11.11
CA ALA A 279 3.82 -15.49 9.80
C ALA A 279 2.92 -16.20 8.79
N MET A 280 2.96 -17.54 8.74
CA MET A 280 2.07 -18.32 7.87
C MET A 280 0.60 -18.18 8.23
N LYS A 281 0.26 -18.06 9.52
CA LYS A 281 -1.12 -17.81 9.94
C LYS A 281 -1.61 -16.45 9.42
N ASP A 282 -0.79 -15.41 9.54
CA ASP A 282 -1.14 -14.08 9.06
C ASP A 282 -1.19 -14.02 7.52
N LEU A 283 -0.31 -14.74 6.83
CA LEU A 283 -0.35 -14.88 5.38
C LEU A 283 -1.65 -15.53 4.92
N HIS A 284 -2.11 -16.59 5.59
CA HIS A 284 -3.40 -17.21 5.27
C HIS A 284 -4.57 -16.25 5.45
N ILE A 285 -4.57 -15.42 6.51
CA ILE A 285 -5.62 -14.41 6.73
C ILE A 285 -5.58 -13.36 5.62
N ALA A 286 -4.40 -12.86 5.26
CA ALA A 286 -4.24 -11.86 4.20
C ALA A 286 -4.73 -12.39 2.83
N ILE A 287 -4.43 -13.66 2.52
CA ILE A 287 -4.93 -14.34 1.31
C ILE A 287 -6.45 -14.53 1.40
N GLY A 288 -6.98 -14.98 2.54
CA GLY A 288 -8.42 -15.14 2.77
C GLY A 288 -9.18 -13.84 2.55
N LEU A 289 -8.66 -12.71 3.05
CA LEU A 289 -9.19 -11.37 2.79
C LEU A 289 -9.24 -11.05 1.29
N GLY A 290 -8.19 -11.37 0.52
CA GLY A 290 -8.16 -11.16 -0.92
C GLY A 290 -9.16 -12.03 -1.69
N ILE A 291 -9.28 -13.32 -1.33
CA ILE A 291 -10.20 -14.27 -1.99
C ILE A 291 -11.66 -13.91 -1.72
N HIS A 292 -11.99 -13.55 -0.48
CA HIS A 292 -13.37 -13.41 -0.03
C HIS A 292 -13.92 -11.98 -0.08
N ASN A 293 -13.12 -11.01 -0.54
CA ASN A 293 -13.56 -9.63 -0.80
C ASN A 293 -13.21 -9.21 -2.26
N PRO A 294 -13.72 -9.91 -3.28
CA PRO A 294 -13.29 -9.77 -4.69
C PRO A 294 -13.56 -8.39 -5.30
N SER A 295 -14.46 -7.60 -4.73
CA SER A 295 -14.70 -6.21 -5.11
C SER A 295 -13.55 -5.27 -4.74
N VAL A 296 -12.65 -5.70 -3.85
CA VAL A 296 -11.51 -4.91 -3.38
C VAL A 296 -10.28 -5.28 -4.20
N VAL A 297 -10.14 -4.69 -5.38
CA VAL A 297 -9.04 -5.03 -6.32
C VAL A 297 -7.66 -4.87 -5.68
N GLY A 298 -7.47 -3.83 -4.86
CA GLY A 298 -6.21 -3.61 -4.12
C GLY A 298 -5.84 -4.74 -3.15
N ALA A 299 -6.82 -5.56 -2.75
CA ALA A 299 -6.56 -6.69 -1.87
C ALA A 299 -5.84 -7.84 -2.59
N GLY A 300 -6.14 -8.06 -3.87
CA GLY A 300 -5.42 -9.02 -4.70
C GLY A 300 -3.98 -8.58 -4.97
N PHE A 301 -3.78 -7.29 -5.25
CA PHE A 301 -2.46 -6.69 -5.44
C PHE A 301 -1.57 -6.84 -4.19
N THR A 302 -2.12 -6.54 -3.00
CA THR A 302 -1.40 -6.71 -1.73
C THR A 302 -1.02 -8.17 -1.47
N VAL A 303 -1.93 -9.12 -1.78
CA VAL A 303 -1.65 -10.56 -1.66
C VAL A 303 -0.55 -11.01 -2.60
N HIS A 304 -0.54 -10.52 -3.84
CA HIS A 304 0.50 -10.85 -4.81
C HIS A 304 1.90 -10.46 -4.31
N HIS A 305 2.04 -9.23 -3.79
CA HIS A 305 3.30 -8.78 -3.20
C HIS A 305 3.67 -9.55 -1.93
N LEU A 306 2.70 -9.84 -1.06
CA LEU A 306 2.92 -10.67 0.12
C LEU A 306 3.46 -12.06 -0.23
N LEU A 307 2.91 -12.70 -1.27
CA LEU A 307 3.38 -14.00 -1.73
C LEU A 307 4.80 -13.92 -2.30
N PHE A 308 5.08 -12.92 -3.13
CA PHE A 308 6.42 -12.70 -3.69
C PHE A 308 7.47 -12.48 -2.59
N THR A 309 7.16 -11.65 -1.59
CA THR A 309 8.04 -11.45 -0.44
C THR A 309 8.15 -12.72 0.39
N CYS A 310 7.05 -13.38 0.73
CA CYS A 310 7.13 -14.61 1.51
C CYS A 310 7.93 -15.69 0.78
N GLU A 311 7.86 -15.79 -0.55
CA GLU A 311 8.71 -16.69 -1.33
C GLU A 311 10.20 -16.38 -1.13
N LEU A 312 10.62 -15.12 -1.29
CA LEU A 312 12.02 -14.71 -1.08
C LEU A 312 12.54 -15.00 0.34
N TRP A 313 11.68 -14.91 1.36
CA TRP A 313 12.09 -15.01 2.77
C TRP A 313 11.91 -16.41 3.35
N ILE A 314 10.93 -17.19 2.86
CA ILE A 314 10.64 -18.55 3.32
C ILE A 314 11.45 -19.60 2.54
N THR A 315 11.85 -19.32 1.28
CA THR A 315 12.68 -20.24 0.49
C THR A 315 14.19 -20.09 0.71
N SER A 316 14.63 -19.20 1.61
CA SER A 316 16.05 -19.00 1.95
C SER A 316 16.62 -20.09 2.89
N TYR A 317 16.09 -21.31 2.85
CA TYR A 317 16.55 -22.47 3.64
C TYR A 317 16.89 -23.68 2.75
#